data_AF-A0A6A1V2T6-F1
#
_entry.id   AF-A0A6A1V2T6-F1
#
_cell.length_a   1.000
_cell.length_b   1.000
_cell.length_c   1.000
_cell.angle_alpha   90.00
_cell.angle_beta   90.00
_cell.angle_gamma   90.00
#
_symmetry.space_group_name_H-M   'P 1'
#
loop_
_entity.id
_entity.type
_entity.pdbx_description
1 polymer ?
#
loop_
_entity_poly.entity_id
_entity_poly.type
_entity_poly.pdbx_seq_one_letter_code
_entity_poly.pdbx_strand_id
1 'polypeptide(L)'
;MRIITASGKKLLSSSVVGDGGASWRLKALKRAREQAAREGRRLEDVVEERWGSLGQFAVSVASRTAAPSRAHLHAIRDRKRGLTE
;
A
#
# COMPACT_ATOMS: atom_id res chain seq x y z
N MET A 1 -1.51 45.57 -11.87
CA MET A 1 -2.45 44.65 -12.53
C MET A 1 -2.08 43.22 -12.13
N ARG A 2 -3.05 42.44 -11.63
CA ARG A 2 -3.05 40.98 -11.35
C ARG A 2 -2.51 40.17 -12.56
N ILE A 3 -1.95 38.96 -12.53
CA ILE A 3 -2.05 37.78 -11.63
C ILE A 3 -0.95 36.76 -11.98
N ILE A 4 -0.63 35.95 -10.97
CA ILE A 4 0.31 34.83 -10.88
C ILE A 4 -0.16 33.52 -11.57
N THR A 5 0.85 32.83 -12.13
CA THR A 5 1.09 31.37 -12.19
C THR A 5 0.07 30.40 -12.82
N ALA A 6 0.49 29.71 -13.88
CA ALA A 6 0.01 28.39 -14.24
C ALA A 6 1.15 27.37 -14.09
N SER A 7 1.49 27.04 -12.84
CA SER A 7 2.26 25.82 -12.56
C SER A 7 1.35 24.64 -12.91
N GLY A 8 1.63 24.03 -14.07
CA GLY A 8 1.00 22.80 -14.53
C GLY A 8 1.20 21.74 -13.47
N LYS A 9 0.12 21.50 -12.72
CA LYS A 9 0.01 20.48 -11.68
C LYS A 9 0.40 19.11 -12.26
N LYS A 10 1.68 18.79 -12.14
CA LYS A 10 2.23 17.44 -12.07
C LYS A 10 1.66 16.82 -10.79
N LEU A 11 0.38 16.48 -10.79
CA LEU A 11 -0.19 15.60 -9.78
C LEU A 11 0.46 14.26 -10.06
N LEU A 12 1.54 13.99 -9.32
CA LEU A 12 2.17 12.69 -9.22
C LEU A 12 1.01 11.70 -9.11
N SER A 13 0.81 10.92 -10.18
CA SER A 13 -0.18 9.85 -10.25
C SER A 13 0.19 8.91 -9.12
N SER A 14 -0.39 9.13 -7.94
CA SER A 14 -0.11 8.33 -6.77
C SER A 14 -0.52 6.93 -7.17
N SER A 15 0.51 6.11 -7.34
CA SER A 15 0.43 4.77 -7.91
C SER A 15 -0.59 3.99 -7.09
N VAL A 16 -1.82 3.94 -7.60
CA VAL A 16 -2.86 3.08 -7.05
C VAL A 16 -2.38 1.69 -7.41
N VAL A 17 -1.77 1.02 -6.43
CA VAL A 17 -1.40 -0.39 -6.57
C VAL A 17 -2.72 -1.14 -6.73
N GLY A 18 -3.03 -1.54 -7.98
CA GLY A 18 -4.37 -1.96 -8.41
C GLY A 18 -4.91 -3.22 -7.74
N ASP A 19 -4.09 -3.87 -6.92
CA ASP A 19 -4.40 -5.07 -6.17
C ASP A 19 -4.80 -4.79 -4.71
N GLY A 20 -4.95 -3.52 -4.30
CA GLY A 20 -5.24 -3.18 -2.89
C GLY A 20 -4.10 -3.57 -1.95
N GLY A 21 -2.94 -3.87 -2.53
CA GLY A 21 -1.73 -4.20 -1.82
C GLY A 21 -1.53 -5.66 -1.40
N ALA A 22 -2.34 -6.60 -1.90
CA ALA A 22 -2.14 -8.02 -1.62
C ALA A 22 -0.72 -8.50 -2.01
N SER A 23 -0.22 -8.04 -3.16
CA SER A 23 1.09 -8.35 -3.72
C SER A 23 2.22 -7.77 -2.88
N TRP A 24 2.07 -6.56 -2.32
CA TRP A 24 3.12 -6.00 -1.45
C TRP A 24 3.19 -6.74 -0.12
N ARG A 25 2.05 -7.16 0.45
CA ARG A 25 1.99 -7.93 1.70
C ARG A 25 2.67 -9.29 1.54
N LEU A 26 2.38 -10.00 0.44
CA LEU A 26 3.05 -11.27 0.12
C LEU A 26 4.55 -11.10 -0.10
N LYS A 27 4.96 -10.07 -0.85
CA LYS A 27 6.39 -9.76 -1.06
C LYS A 27 7.08 -9.38 0.25
N ALA A 28 6.41 -8.63 1.12
CA ALA A 28 6.91 -8.24 2.42
C ALA A 28 7.12 -9.46 3.33
N LEU A 29 6.17 -10.41 3.36
CA LEU A 29 6.33 -11.67 4.09
C LEU A 29 7.51 -12.49 3.58
N LYS A 30 7.65 -12.62 2.26
CA LYS A 30 8.78 -13.33 1.65
C LYS A 30 10.11 -12.72 2.11
N ARG A 31 10.24 -11.38 2.07
CA ARG A 31 11.46 -10.68 2.50
C ARG A 31 11.74 -10.85 3.98
N ALA A 32 10.72 -10.82 4.84
CA ALA A 32 10.89 -11.08 6.26
C ALA A 32 11.45 -12.49 6.52
N ARG A 33 10.98 -13.48 5.75
CA ARG A 33 11.48 -14.86 5.82
C ARG A 33 12.92 -15.00 5.34
N GLU A 34 13.28 -14.31 4.26
CA GLU A 34 14.65 -14.25 3.76
C GLU A 34 15.59 -13.56 4.77
N GLN A 35 15.14 -12.47 5.40
CA GLN A 35 15.88 -11.76 6.43
C GLN A 35 16.11 -12.64 7.67
N ALA A 36 15.05 -13.29 8.17
CA ALA A 36 15.14 -14.22 9.29
C ALA A 36 16.14 -15.34 9.01
N ALA A 37 16.11 -15.91 7.80
CA ALA A 37 17.06 -16.96 7.39
C ALA A 37 18.50 -16.46 7.31
N ARG A 38 18.73 -15.24 6.81
CA ARG A 38 20.07 -14.63 6.70
C ARG A 38 20.66 -14.28 8.06
N GLU A 39 19.83 -13.80 8.98
CA GLU A 39 20.26 -13.30 10.29
C GLU A 39 20.18 -14.37 11.39
N GLY A 40 19.67 -15.57 11.08
CA GLY A 40 19.48 -16.64 12.07
C GLY A 40 18.46 -16.29 13.16
N ARG A 41 17.55 -15.35 12.89
CA ARG A 41 16.50 -14.89 13.81
C ARG A 41 15.17 -15.59 13.52
N ARG A 42 14.23 -15.57 14.46
CA ARG A 42 12.89 -16.09 14.22
C ARG A 42 12.12 -15.10 13.34
N LEU A 43 11.22 -15.61 12.49
CA LEU A 43 10.42 -14.77 11.59
C LEU A 43 9.51 -13.82 12.39
N GLU A 44 9.02 -14.29 13.53
CA GLU A 44 8.21 -13.50 14.46
C GLU A 44 8.92 -12.20 14.84
N ASP A 45 10.19 -12.29 15.27
CA ASP A 45 10.98 -11.12 15.71
C ASP A 45 11.13 -10.08 14.59
N VAL A 46 11.41 -10.55 13.37
CA VAL A 46 11.59 -9.68 12.19
C VAL A 46 10.28 -9.01 11.77
N VAL A 47 9.15 -9.73 11.89
CA VAL A 47 7.84 -9.19 11.54
C VAL A 47 7.33 -8.25 12.63
N GLU A 48 7.56 -8.57 13.90
CA GLU A 48 7.17 -7.76 15.04
C GLU A 48 7.89 -6.41 15.07
N GLU A 49 9.21 -6.41 14.84
CA GLU A 49 10.01 -5.17 14.75
C GLU A 49 9.50 -4.20 13.68
N ARG A 50 8.97 -4.74 12.57
CA ARG A 50 8.57 -3.96 11.40
C ARG A 50 7.09 -3.63 11.33
N TRP A 51 6.23 -4.51 11.81
CA TRP A 51 4.76 -4.41 11.69
C TRP A 51 4.03 -4.58 13.02
N GLY A 52 4.74 -4.67 14.13
CA GLY A 52 4.20 -4.69 15.49
C GLY A 52 3.72 -6.04 15.98
N SER A 53 3.18 -6.91 15.11
CA SER A 53 2.79 -8.28 15.49
C SER A 53 2.69 -9.20 14.28
N LEU A 54 3.21 -10.43 14.42
CA LEU A 54 3.03 -11.46 13.40
C LEU A 54 1.55 -11.76 13.15
N GLY A 55 0.71 -11.78 14.19
CA GLY A 55 -0.71 -12.10 14.07
C GLY A 55 -1.47 -11.08 13.21
N GLN A 56 -1.28 -9.77 13.48
CA GLN A 56 -1.89 -8.71 12.66
C GLN A 56 -1.38 -8.73 11.22
N PHE A 57 -0.08 -8.98 11.03
CA PHE A 57 0.49 -9.08 9.70
C PHE A 57 -0.05 -10.31 8.95
N ALA A 58 -0.15 -11.47 9.60
CA ALA A 58 -0.69 -12.70 9.04
C ALA A 58 -2.17 -12.55 8.64
N VAL A 59 -2.99 -11.87 9.45
CA VAL A 59 -4.39 -11.54 9.08
C VAL A 59 -4.42 -10.64 7.83
N SER A 60 -3.53 -9.67 7.74
CA SER A 60 -3.39 -8.79 6.57
C SER A 60 -2.97 -9.55 5.30
N VAL A 61 -2.09 -10.54 5.43
CA VAL A 61 -1.66 -11.41 4.32
C VAL A 61 -2.73 -12.44 3.94
N ALA A 62 -3.41 -13.02 4.95
CA ALA A 62 -4.45 -14.04 4.77
C ALA A 62 -5.75 -13.46 4.20
N SER A 63 -5.99 -12.15 4.41
CA SER A 63 -6.94 -11.35 3.65
C SER A 63 -6.49 -11.25 2.19
N ARG A 64 -6.59 -12.39 1.48
CA ARG A 64 -6.34 -12.60 0.03
C ARG A 64 -7.20 -11.71 -0.88
N THR A 65 -8.01 -10.83 -0.29
CA THR A 65 -8.84 -9.86 -0.98
C THR A 65 -7.96 -8.83 -1.63
N ALA A 66 -7.62 -9.07 -2.90
CA ALA A 66 -7.20 -8.00 -3.78
C ALA A 66 -8.30 -6.93 -3.84
N ALA A 67 -7.93 -5.69 -4.18
CA ALA A 67 -8.91 -4.66 -4.42
C ALA A 67 -9.98 -5.18 -5.42
N PRO A 68 -11.27 -4.92 -5.17
CA PRO A 68 -12.33 -5.30 -6.10
C PRO A 68 -12.03 -4.82 -7.51
N SER A 69 -12.44 -5.55 -8.55
CA SER A 69 -12.16 -5.22 -9.96
C SER A 69 -12.60 -3.80 -10.35
N ARG A 70 -13.61 -3.26 -9.64
CA ARG A 70 -14.17 -1.91 -9.80
C ARG A 70 -13.67 -0.88 -8.77
N ALA A 71 -12.67 -1.20 -7.95
CA ALA A 71 -12.09 -0.28 -6.97
C ALA A 71 -11.55 1.01 -7.62
N HIS A 72 -11.07 0.91 -8.87
CA HIS A 72 -10.64 2.08 -9.63
C HIS A 72 -11.79 3.09 -9.88
N LEU A 73 -13.05 2.62 -10.02
CA LEU A 73 -14.20 3.51 -10.19
C LEU A 73 -14.49 4.31 -8.92
N HIS A 74 -14.31 3.71 -7.74
CA HIS A 74 -14.41 4.42 -6.46
C HIS A 74 -13.33 5.48 -6.35
N ALA A 75 -12.07 5.12 -6.65
CA ALA A 75 -10.95 6.06 -6.64
C ALA A 75 -11.16 7.25 -7.60
N ILE A 76 -11.73 7.02 -8.79
CA ILE A 76 -12.08 8.10 -9.74
C ILE A 76 -13.17 9.01 -9.15
N ARG A 77 -14.20 8.42 -8.52
CA ARG A 77 -15.31 9.18 -7.91
C ARG A 77 -14.83 10.04 -6.74
N ASP A 78 -14.01 9.49 -5.85
CA ASP A 78 -13.49 10.20 -4.68
C ASP A 78 -12.61 11.38 -5.10
N ARG A 79 -11.79 11.21 -6.14
CA ARG A 79 -11.01 12.31 -6.74
C ARG A 79 -11.91 13.43 -7.28
N LYS A 80 -13.00 13.07 -7.98
CA LYS A 80 -13.94 14.07 -8.53
C LYS A 80 -14.61 14.86 -7.41
N ARG A 81 -15.00 14.19 -6.32
CA ARG A 81 -15.64 14.83 -5.17
C ARG A 81 -14.72 15.80 -4.43
N GLY A 82 -13.44 15.47 -4.25
CA GLY A 82 -12.45 16.36 -3.63
C GLY A 82 -11.94 17.50 -4.52
N LEU A 83 -12.30 17.53 -5.82
CA LEU A 83 -12.03 18.65 -6.73
C LEU A 83 -13.17 19.69 -6.75
N THR A 84 -14.32 19.35 -6.18
CA THR A 84 -15.54 20.17 -6.17
C THR A 84 -15.80 20.89 -4.84
N GLU A 85 -14.93 20.72 -3.84
CA GLU A 85 -14.95 21.49 -2.57
C GLU A 85 -13.79 22.49 -2.51
#